data_AF-A0A167I3I9-F1
#
_entry.id   AF-A0A167I3I9-F1
#
_cell.length_a   1.000
_cell.length_b   1.000
_cell.length_c   1.000
_cell.angle_alpha   90.00
_cell.angle_beta   90.00
_cell.angle_gamma   90.00
#
_symmetry.space_group_name_H-M   'P 1'
#
loop_
_entity.id
_entity.type
_entity.pdbx_description
1 polymer ?
#
loop_
_entity_poly.entity_id
_entity_poly.type
_entity_poly.pdbx_seq_one_letter_code
_entity_poly.pdbx_strand_id
1 'polypeptide(L)'
;MIIAYILSATLVKTSLLGLGIVSIMLSILALLIMSINKLHLSTIARRKFKRIFKVALVGHLFAYLGLLVKALLIDGAEDIPAFIVSHLVLHHVLCALVAGTVTYLTLRLYTQTSKENNAA
;
A
#
# COMPACT_ATOMS: atom_id res chain seq x y z
N MET A 1 -12.17 11.61 9.29
CA MET A 1 -11.19 11.92 8.23
C MET A 1 -9.74 11.68 8.65
N ILE A 2 -9.27 12.25 9.77
CA ILE A 2 -7.84 12.20 10.15
C ILE A 2 -7.26 10.78 10.31
N ILE A 3 -8.02 9.86 10.90
CA ILE A 3 -7.59 8.46 11.09
C ILE A 3 -7.27 7.77 9.75
N ALA A 4 -8.03 8.06 8.69
CA ALA A 4 -7.78 7.48 7.37
C ALA A 4 -6.47 8.00 6.74
N TYR A 5 -6.15 9.27 6.97
CA TYR A 5 -4.87 9.86 6.55
C TYR A 5 -3.70 9.29 7.35
N ILE A 6 -3.86 9.12 8.67
CA ILE A 6 -2.84 8.49 9.53
C ILE A 6 -2.57 7.06 9.05
N LEU A 7 -3.61 6.26 8.81
CA LEU A 7 -3.45 4.90 8.27
C LEU A 7 -2.73 4.90 6.92
N SER A 8 -3.07 5.84 6.02
CA SER A 8 -2.38 5.97 4.73
C SER A 8 -0.91 6.36 4.90
N ALA A 9 -0.59 7.29 5.80
CA ALA A 9 0.78 7.74 6.04
C ALA A 9 1.64 6.62 6.65
N THR A 10 1.10 5.88 7.62
CA THR A 10 1.75 4.70 8.19
C THR A 10 2.02 3.66 7.11
N LEU A 11 1.05 3.41 6.22
CA LEU A 11 1.21 2.47 5.11
C LEU A 11 2.29 2.88 4.11
N VAL A 12 2.37 4.17 3.78
CA VAL A 12 3.44 4.71 2.93
C VAL A 12 4.79 4.48 3.60
N LYS A 13 4.91 4.81 4.89
CA LYS A 13 6.15 4.64 5.65
C LYS A 13 6.59 3.17 5.72
N THR A 14 5.69 2.25 6.06
CA THR A 14 6.01 0.82 6.11
C THR A 14 6.37 0.25 4.75
N SER A 15 5.75 0.75 3.68
CA SER A 15 6.08 0.35 2.31
C SER A 15 7.47 0.85 1.91
N LEU A 16 7.83 2.10 2.22
CA LEU A 16 9.18 2.64 1.94
C LEU A 16 10.29 1.93 2.73
N LEU A 17 9.97 1.41 3.92
CA LEU A 17 10.89 0.58 4.71
C LEU A 17 11.04 -0.86 4.17
N GLY A 18 10.36 -1.21 3.08
CA GLY A 18 10.38 -2.58 2.55
C GLY A 18 9.69 -3.60 3.45
N LEU A 19 8.81 -3.17 4.37
CA LEU A 19 8.04 -4.07 5.24
C LEU A 19 6.74 -4.49 4.54
N GLY A 20 6.87 -5.30 3.47
CA GLY A 20 5.76 -5.69 2.60
C GLY A 20 4.64 -6.42 3.35
N ILE A 21 4.95 -7.47 4.12
CA ILE A 21 3.97 -8.22 4.92
C ILE A 21 3.25 -7.30 5.91
N VAL A 22 3.98 -6.42 6.60
CA VAL A 22 3.38 -5.45 7.54
C VAL A 22 2.42 -4.52 6.81
N SER A 23 2.79 -4.09 5.59
CA SER A 23 1.95 -3.22 4.76
C SER A 23 0.69 -3.95 4.25
N ILE A 24 0.77 -5.25 3.97
CA ILE A 24 -0.41 -6.10 3.68
C ILE A 24 -1.34 -6.15 4.89
N MET A 25 -0.80 -6.49 6.07
CA MET A 25 -1.59 -6.55 7.31
C MET A 25 -2.25 -5.21 7.62
N LEU A 26 -1.53 -4.10 7.47
CA LEU A 26 -2.05 -2.77 7.68
C LEU A 26 -3.14 -2.41 6.66
N SER A 27 -2.99 -2.82 5.40
CA SER A 27 -4.01 -2.61 4.36
C SER A 27 -5.29 -3.38 4.66
N ILE A 28 -5.17 -4.65 5.10
CA ILE A 28 -6.32 -5.48 5.52
C ILE A 28 -7.00 -4.84 6.73
N LEU A 29 -6.24 -4.43 7.74
CA LEU A 29 -6.76 -3.77 8.93
C LEU A 29 -7.50 -2.47 8.57
N ALA A 30 -6.93 -1.64 7.71
CA ALA A 30 -7.57 -0.40 7.26
C ALA A 30 -8.88 -0.67 6.51
N LEU A 31 -8.90 -1.67 5.62
CA LEU A 31 -10.12 -2.08 4.91
C LEU A 31 -11.20 -2.58 5.88
N LEU A 32 -10.82 -3.37 6.88
CA LEU A 32 -11.72 -3.88 7.91
C LEU A 32 -12.33 -2.73 8.73
N ILE A 33 -11.49 -1.82 9.23
CA ILE A 33 -11.92 -0.62 9.97
C ILE A 33 -12.92 0.21 9.15
N MET A 34 -12.65 0.40 7.85
CA MET A 34 -13.56 1.12 6.95
C MET A 34 -14.85 0.37 6.64
N SER A 35 -14.87 -0.96 6.80
CA SER A 35 -16.04 -1.81 6.57
C SER A 35 -17.01 -1.82 7.75
N ILE A 36 -16.49 -1.86 8.98
CA ILE A 36 -17.31 -1.93 10.21
C ILE A 36 -17.98 -0.58 10.56
N ASN A 37 -17.93 0.40 9.64
CA ASN A 37 -18.53 1.73 9.77
C ASN A 37 -18.13 2.56 11.00
N LYS A 38 -17.07 2.18 11.73
CA LYS A 38 -16.63 2.87 12.96
C LYS A 38 -16.00 4.25 12.71
N LEU A 39 -15.75 4.61 11.46
CA LEU A 39 -15.20 5.93 11.11
C LEU A 39 -16.30 6.87 10.63
N HIS A 40 -16.36 8.05 11.24
CA HIS A 40 -17.15 9.21 10.79
C HIS A 40 -16.55 9.75 9.47
N LEU A 41 -16.83 9.05 8.37
CA LEU A 41 -16.41 9.37 7.01
C LEU A 41 -17.65 9.43 6.12
N SER A 42 -17.72 10.42 5.23
CA SER A 42 -18.73 10.43 4.17
C SER A 42 -18.62 9.17 3.31
N THR A 43 -19.74 8.71 2.76
CA THR A 43 -19.81 7.51 1.89
C THR A 43 -18.83 7.60 0.72
N ILE A 44 -18.71 8.78 0.13
CA ILE A 44 -17.79 9.06 -0.99
C ILE A 44 -16.33 8.95 -0.54
N ALA A 45 -15.93 9.65 0.54
CA ALA A 45 -14.56 9.62 1.03
C ALA A 45 -14.14 8.21 1.44
N ARG A 46 -15.03 7.47 2.11
CA ARG A 46 -14.82 6.07 2.48
C ARG A 46 -14.58 5.18 1.28
N ARG A 47 -15.37 5.32 0.20
CA ARG A 47 -15.19 4.53 -1.03
C ARG A 47 -13.83 4.84 -1.67
N LYS A 48 -13.44 6.12 -1.71
CA LYS A 48 -12.13 6.54 -2.25
C LYS A 48 -10.97 5.96 -1.41
N PHE A 49 -11.01 6.06 -0.09
CA PHE A 49 -9.98 5.46 0.76
C PHE A 49 -9.94 3.93 0.68
N LYS A 50 -11.10 3.24 0.69
CA LYS A 50 -11.14 1.79 0.48
C LYS A 50 -10.45 1.39 -0.82
N ARG A 51 -10.61 2.18 -1.89
CA ARG A 51 -9.89 1.96 -3.16
C ARG A 51 -8.38 2.10 -2.99
N ILE A 52 -7.91 3.12 -2.27
CA ILE A 52 -6.47 3.34 -1.99
C ILE A 52 -5.88 2.14 -1.25
N PHE A 53 -6.50 1.70 -0.16
CA PHE A 53 -6.01 0.53 0.60
C PHE A 53 -6.10 -0.77 -0.20
N LYS A 54 -7.10 -0.92 -1.08
CA LYS A 54 -7.20 -2.07 -1.98
C LYS A 54 -6.08 -2.08 -3.02
N VAL A 55 -5.77 -0.93 -3.61
CA VAL A 55 -4.63 -0.77 -4.54
C VAL A 55 -3.33 -1.14 -3.86
N ALA A 56 -3.11 -0.66 -2.62
CA ALA A 56 -1.91 -0.99 -1.87
C ALA A 56 -1.81 -2.49 -1.54
N LEU A 57 -2.90 -3.09 -1.07
CA LEU A 57 -2.96 -4.52 -0.78
C LEU A 57 -2.62 -5.37 -2.01
N VAL A 58 -3.27 -5.07 -3.14
CA VAL A 58 -3.04 -5.77 -4.40
C VAL A 58 -1.60 -5.55 -4.89
N GLY A 59 -1.08 -4.32 -4.81
CA GLY A 59 0.28 -4.01 -5.20
C GLY A 59 1.33 -4.80 -4.40
N HIS A 60 1.17 -4.88 -3.07
CA HIS A 60 2.06 -5.69 -2.23
C HIS A 60 1.91 -7.18 -2.48
N LEU A 61 0.68 -7.69 -2.71
CA LEU A 61 0.46 -9.09 -3.11
C LEU A 61 1.17 -9.41 -4.43
N PHE A 62 1.11 -8.53 -5.42
CA PHE A 62 1.84 -8.69 -6.68
C PHE A 62 3.35 -8.65 -6.48
N ALA A 63 3.85 -7.79 -5.59
CA ALA A 63 5.27 -7.79 -5.24
C ALA A 63 5.73 -9.14 -4.69
N TYR A 64 4.97 -9.72 -3.75
CA TYR A 64 5.26 -11.07 -3.24
C TYR A 64 5.06 -12.17 -4.27
N LEU A 65 4.08 -12.05 -5.16
CA LEU A 65 3.90 -13.00 -6.25
C LEU A 65 5.11 -13.00 -7.20
N GLY A 66 5.62 -11.82 -7.56
CA GLY A 66 6.83 -11.69 -8.38
C GLY A 66 8.06 -12.31 -7.72
N LEU A 67 8.20 -12.14 -6.40
CA LEU A 67 9.26 -12.79 -5.63
C LEU A 67 9.10 -14.31 -5.57
N LEU A 68 7.86 -14.81 -5.45
CA LEU A 68 7.57 -16.24 -5.42
C LEU A 68 7.91 -16.89 -6.76
N VAL A 69 7.50 -16.27 -7.88
CA VAL A 69 7.89 -16.74 -9.22
C VAL A 69 9.41 -16.79 -9.34
N LYS A 70 10.12 -15.77 -8.83
CA LYS A 70 11.58 -15.77 -8.85
C LYS A 70 12.19 -16.89 -8.01
N ALA A 71 11.60 -17.20 -6.85
CA ALA A 71 12.07 -18.28 -6.00
C ALA A 71 11.93 -19.66 -6.67
N LEU A 72 10.95 -19.84 -7.56
CA LEU A 72 10.76 -21.07 -8.34
C LEU A 72 11.78 -21.24 -9.49
N LEU A 73 12.54 -20.19 -9.83
CA LEU A 73 13.55 -20.20 -10.90
C LEU A 73 14.97 -20.37 -10.35
N ILE A 74 15.12 -20.77 -9.09
CA ILE A 74 16.42 -21.07 -8.49
C ILE A 74 16.82 -22.48 -8.91
N ASP A 75 17.88 -22.60 -9.70
CA ASP A 75 18.36 -23.89 -10.23
C ASP A 75 19.48 -24.50 -9.36
N GLY A 76 20.18 -23.69 -8.54
CA GLY A 76 21.22 -24.16 -7.64
C GLY A 76 21.44 -23.31 -6.37
N ALA A 77 22.19 -23.85 -5.41
CA ALA A 77 22.53 -23.14 -4.17
C ALA A 77 23.43 -21.91 -4.41
N GLU A 78 24.17 -21.90 -5.52
CA GLU A 78 24.96 -20.77 -6.01
C GLU A 78 24.14 -19.54 -6.39
N ASP A 79 22.85 -19.71 -6.71
CA ASP A 79 21.95 -18.61 -7.06
C ASP A 79 21.35 -17.91 -5.84
N ILE A 80 21.51 -18.48 -4.63
CA ILE A 80 20.91 -17.94 -3.40
C ILE A 80 21.39 -16.50 -3.11
N PRO A 81 22.69 -16.15 -3.20
CA PRO A 81 23.14 -14.77 -3.00
C PRO A 81 22.55 -13.80 -4.03
N ALA A 82 22.50 -14.21 -5.31
CA ALA A 82 21.91 -13.41 -6.37
C ALA A 82 20.39 -13.23 -6.17
N PHE A 83 19.71 -14.28 -5.69
CA PHE A 83 18.31 -14.22 -5.30
C PHE A 83 18.08 -13.23 -4.17
N ILE A 84 18.89 -13.24 -3.10
CA ILE A 84 18.74 -12.31 -1.97
C ILE A 84 18.91 -10.85 -2.41
N VAL A 85 19.98 -10.53 -3.15
CA VAL A 85 20.24 -9.16 -3.62
C VAL A 85 19.11 -8.68 -4.51
N SER A 86 18.70 -9.52 -5.47
CA SER A 86 17.66 -9.16 -6.41
C SER A 86 16.25 -9.16 -5.79
N HIS A 87 15.99 -9.99 -4.78
CA HIS A 87 14.80 -9.91 -3.93
C HIS A 87 14.76 -8.56 -3.24
N LEU A 88 15.87 -8.15 -2.61
CA LEU A 88 15.94 -6.89 -1.88
C LEU A 88 15.63 -5.71 -2.81
N VAL A 89 16.27 -5.66 -3.97
CA VAL A 89 16.07 -4.59 -4.96
C VAL A 89 14.65 -4.62 -5.54
N LEU A 90 14.20 -5.77 -6.08
CA LEU A 90 12.89 -5.88 -6.73
C LEU A 90 11.75 -5.58 -5.75
N HIS A 91 11.81 -6.17 -4.55
CA HIS A 91 10.83 -5.94 -3.51
C HIS A 91 10.78 -4.47 -3.10
N HIS A 92 11.93 -3.83 -2.84
CA HIS A 92 11.96 -2.42 -2.43
C HIS A 92 11.48 -1.49 -3.53
N VAL A 93 11.84 -1.74 -4.79
CA VAL A 93 11.36 -0.93 -5.93
C VAL A 93 9.85 -1.05 -6.06
N LEU A 94 9.29 -2.26 -5.97
CA LEU A 94 7.84 -2.46 -6.05
C LEU A 94 7.12 -1.85 -4.84
N CYS A 95 7.66 -1.99 -3.63
CA CYS A 95 7.09 -1.35 -2.44
C CYS A 95 7.16 0.19 -2.52
N ALA A 96 8.24 0.76 -3.07
CA ALA A 96 8.36 2.20 -3.31
C ALA A 96 7.33 2.69 -4.35
N LEU A 97 7.10 1.92 -5.42
CA LEU A 97 6.06 2.22 -6.41
C LEU A 97 4.67 2.21 -5.78
N VAL A 98 4.36 1.23 -4.93
CA VAL A 98 3.11 1.18 -4.18
C VAL A 98 2.98 2.40 -3.26
N ALA A 99 4.04 2.75 -2.52
CA ALA A 99 4.07 3.90 -1.62
C ALA A 99 3.83 5.22 -2.37
N GLY A 100 4.48 5.41 -3.52
CA GLY A 100 4.29 6.57 -4.38
C GLY A 100 2.86 6.65 -4.92
N THR A 101 2.30 5.52 -5.38
CA THR A 101 0.91 5.45 -5.87
C THR A 101 -0.09 5.81 -4.77
N VAL A 102 0.08 5.25 -3.57
CA VAL A 102 -0.77 5.56 -2.40
C VAL A 102 -0.65 7.04 -2.03
N THR A 103 0.58 7.57 -1.99
CA THR A 103 0.82 8.99 -1.68
C THR A 103 0.09 9.90 -2.67
N TYR A 104 0.24 9.65 -3.97
CA TYR A 104 -0.43 10.42 -5.02
C TYR A 104 -1.95 10.37 -4.89
N LEU A 105 -2.54 9.18 -4.72
CA LEU A 105 -3.98 9.03 -4.59
C LEU A 105 -4.53 9.70 -3.32
N THR A 106 -3.82 9.59 -2.21
CA THR A 106 -4.19 10.24 -0.94
C THR A 106 -4.10 11.75 -1.03
N LEU A 107 -3.06 12.29 -1.66
CA LEU A 107 -2.91 13.74 -1.87
C LEU A 107 -3.99 14.28 -2.80
N ARG A 108 -4.27 13.58 -3.90
CA ARG A 108 -5.36 13.94 -4.82
C ARG A 108 -6.71 13.99 -4.10
N LEU A 109 -6.98 13.02 -3.22
CA LEU A 109 -8.20 13.00 -2.40
C LEU A 109 -8.26 14.21 -1.47
N TYR A 110 -7.16 14.53 -0.79
CA TYR A 110 -7.07 15.69 0.08
C TYR A 110 -7.35 17.00 -0.68
N THR A 111 -6.72 17.21 -1.84
CA THR A 111 -6.93 18.41 -2.65
C THR A 111 -8.38 18.52 -3.13
N GLN A 112 -9.00 17.41 -3.54
CA GLN A 112 -10.41 17.42 -3.96
C GLN A 112 -11.34 17.85 -2.81
N THR A 113 -11.17 17.24 -1.63
CA THR A 113 -11.97 17.58 -0.46
C THR A 113 -11.72 19.00 0.03
N SER A 114 -10.49 19.50 -0.03
CA SER A 114 -10.18 20.88 0.35
C SER A 114 -10.83 21.89 -0.61
N LYS A 115 -10.85 21.61 -1.91
CA LYS A 115 -11.53 22.48 -2.89
C LYS A 115 -13.04 22.51 -2.67
N GLU A 116 -13.65 21.36 -2.40
CA GLU A 116 -15.08 21.26 -2.07
C GLU A 116 -15.43 22.08 -0.82
N ASN A 117 -14.61 22.02 0.22
CA ASN A 117 -14.84 22.77 1.47
C ASN A 117 -14.63 24.29 1.35
N ASN A 118 -13.77 24.74 0.43
CA ASN A 118 -13.51 26.18 0.20
C ASN A 118 -14.50 26.82 -0.78
N ALA A 119 -15.30 26.02 -1.47
CA ALA A 119 -16.32 26.47 -2.42
C ALA A 119 -17.75 26.45 -1.83
N ALA A 120 -17.90 25.98 -0.60
CA ALA A 120 -19.14 25.94 0.18
C ALA A 120 -19.12 27.04 1.26
#